data_AF-A0AAT9IW71-F1
#
_entry.id   AF-A0AAT9IW71-F1
#
_cell.length_a   1.000
_cell.length_b   1.000
_cell.length_c   1.000
_cell.angle_alpha   90.00
_cell.angle_beta   90.00
_cell.angle_gamma   90.00
#
_symmetry.space_group_name_H-M   'P 1'
#
loop_
_entity.id
_entity.type
_entity.pdbx_description
1 polymer ?
#
loop_
_entity_poly.entity_id
_entity_poly.type
_entity_poly.pdbx_seq_one_letter_code
_entity_poly.pdbx_strand_id
1 'polypeptide(L)'
;MNSCFLDRWRDQADGLNAVVFGGFSLLQAPATKAFAVHRMMAGQSDCLSAETRRLHPEKYVFTSNLLVRRDVFEAEGFDASFTGWGWEDTEWGMRVAARYGVGHIDNTATHMGLDTPETLARKYEQSVGNFARVIARHEAVVSQYPSYKAAKLLKRVPLLGVVRPLIKGVSLSPLAPLKLRAFALRLYRAALYAQVV
;
A
#
# COMPACT_ATOMS: atom_id res chain seq x y z
N MET A 1 7.41 -16.84 -29.43
CA MET A 1 6.16 -16.52 -28.71
C MET A 1 6.53 -16.11 -27.30
N ASN A 2 6.22 -14.88 -26.88
CA ASN A 2 6.64 -14.32 -25.58
C ASN A 2 5.90 -15.02 -24.43
N SER A 3 6.54 -16.02 -23.83
CA SER A 3 6.04 -16.83 -22.72
C SER A 3 6.44 -16.32 -21.31
N CYS A 4 6.99 -15.12 -21.20
CA CYS A 4 7.79 -14.75 -20.02
C CYS A 4 7.06 -14.56 -18.68
N PHE A 5 5.76 -14.27 -18.60
CA PHE A 5 5.13 -13.94 -17.30
C PHE A 5 4.95 -15.16 -16.38
N LEU A 6 4.32 -16.22 -16.90
CA LEU A 6 4.11 -17.46 -16.14
C LEU A 6 5.39 -18.28 -16.01
N ASP A 7 6.27 -18.23 -16.99
CA ASP A 7 7.59 -18.87 -16.90
C ASP A 7 8.40 -18.28 -15.73
N ARG A 8 8.43 -16.95 -15.59
CA ARG A 8 9.10 -16.31 -14.43
C ARG A 8 8.51 -16.72 -13.09
N TRP A 9 7.21 -17.02 -13.01
CA TRP A 9 6.61 -17.55 -11.79
C TRP A 9 6.98 -19.01 -11.55
N ARG A 10 6.98 -19.83 -12.60
CA ARG A 10 7.44 -21.22 -12.53
C ARG A 10 8.88 -21.30 -12.06
N ASP A 11 9.76 -20.41 -12.53
CA ASP A 11 11.16 -20.37 -12.13
C ASP A 11 11.35 -19.98 -10.66
N GLN A 12 10.38 -19.29 -10.04
CA GLN A 12 10.37 -19.01 -8.60
C GLN A 12 9.69 -20.10 -7.77
N ALA A 13 8.96 -21.03 -8.40
CA ALA A 13 8.33 -22.16 -7.74
C ALA A 13 9.32 -23.32 -7.53
N ASP A 14 10.54 -23.00 -7.13
CA ASP A 14 11.66 -23.92 -6.88
C ASP A 14 11.61 -24.58 -5.48
N GLY A 15 10.69 -24.13 -4.62
CA GLY A 15 10.52 -24.60 -3.25
C GLY A 15 11.40 -23.88 -2.23
N LEU A 16 12.35 -23.06 -2.67
CA LEU A 16 13.28 -22.29 -1.82
C LEU A 16 12.61 -21.01 -1.31
N ASN A 17 11.89 -20.30 -2.17
CA ASN A 17 11.22 -19.08 -1.80
C ASN A 17 9.85 -19.37 -1.17
N ALA A 18 9.65 -18.90 0.06
CA ALA A 18 8.37 -19.02 0.75
C ALA A 18 7.29 -18.13 0.12
N VAL A 19 7.64 -16.86 -0.13
CA VAL A 19 6.76 -15.86 -0.74
C VAL A 19 7.57 -14.98 -1.67
N VAL A 20 7.03 -14.69 -2.87
CA VAL A 20 7.63 -13.80 -3.86
C VAL A 20 6.59 -12.84 -4.40
N PHE A 21 6.87 -11.54 -4.28
CA PHE A 21 6.04 -10.48 -4.87
C PHE A 21 6.62 -10.00 -6.22
N GLY A 22 5.77 -9.93 -7.24
CA GLY A 22 6.18 -9.66 -8.62
C GLY A 22 6.16 -8.18 -8.99
N GLY A 23 5.59 -7.32 -8.14
CA GLY A 23 5.47 -5.90 -8.40
C GLY A 23 4.24 -5.50 -9.21
N PHE A 24 4.04 -4.20 -9.34
CA PHE A 24 3.04 -3.63 -10.23
C PHE A 24 3.67 -2.73 -11.28
N SER A 25 2.96 -2.58 -12.38
CA SER A 25 3.22 -1.57 -13.39
C SER A 25 1.95 -0.79 -13.72
N LEU A 26 2.13 0.29 -14.47
CA LEU A 26 1.06 1.14 -14.95
C LEU A 26 0.89 1.04 -16.48
N LEU A 27 1.49 0.03 -17.11
CA LEU A 27 1.63 -0.10 -18.57
C LEU A 27 0.29 -0.14 -19.28
N GLN A 28 -0.66 -0.93 -18.78
CA GLN A 28 -2.00 -1.06 -19.37
C GLN A 28 -3.08 -0.35 -18.52
N ALA A 29 -2.68 0.35 -17.46
CA ALA A 29 -3.64 0.97 -16.55
C ALA A 29 -4.27 2.22 -17.21
N PRO A 30 -5.57 2.49 -17.00
CA PRO A 30 -6.25 3.60 -17.64
C PRO A 30 -5.56 4.94 -17.42
N ALA A 31 -5.47 5.75 -18.48
CA ALA A 31 -4.87 7.08 -18.46
C ALA A 31 -5.90 8.22 -18.38
N THR A 32 -7.13 7.92 -17.93
CA THR A 32 -8.20 8.92 -17.87
C THR A 32 -7.93 9.96 -16.77
N LYS A 33 -8.40 11.19 -16.98
CA LYS A 33 -8.22 12.30 -16.01
C LYS A 33 -8.76 11.96 -14.62
N ALA A 34 -9.83 11.17 -14.53
CA ALA A 34 -10.43 10.73 -13.27
C ALA A 34 -9.45 9.96 -12.37
N PHE A 35 -8.51 9.23 -12.96
CA PHE A 35 -7.54 8.40 -12.24
C PHE A 35 -6.15 9.02 -12.14
N ALA A 36 -5.93 10.22 -12.68
CA ALA A 36 -4.59 10.83 -12.75
C ALA A 36 -3.91 10.96 -11.38
N VAL A 37 -4.67 11.28 -10.32
CA VAL A 37 -4.14 11.38 -8.95
C VAL A 37 -3.65 10.02 -8.45
N HIS A 38 -4.50 8.99 -8.52
CA HIS A 38 -4.12 7.65 -8.07
C HIS A 38 -2.99 7.08 -8.94
N ARG A 39 -3.06 7.25 -10.26
CA ARG A 39 -1.99 6.82 -11.18
C ARG A 39 -0.63 7.41 -10.81
N MET A 40 -0.57 8.71 -10.54
CA MET A 40 0.68 9.37 -10.14
C MET A 40 1.17 8.85 -8.79
N MET A 41 0.27 8.63 -7.82
CA MET A 41 0.62 8.09 -6.51
C MET A 41 1.14 6.66 -6.61
N ALA A 42 0.43 5.77 -7.33
CA ALA A 42 0.81 4.39 -7.54
C ALA A 42 2.19 4.26 -8.22
N GLY A 43 2.51 5.16 -9.18
CA GLY A 43 3.84 5.23 -9.79
C GLY A 43 4.97 5.58 -8.82
N GLN A 44 4.66 6.20 -7.68
CA GLN A 44 5.63 6.61 -6.66
C GLN A 44 5.68 5.67 -5.44
N SER A 45 4.71 4.76 -5.28
CA SER A 45 4.62 3.89 -4.10
C SER A 45 4.44 2.41 -4.40
N ASP A 46 3.69 2.06 -5.44
CA ASP A 46 3.22 0.69 -5.67
C ASP A 46 3.96 0.04 -6.84
N CYS A 47 4.35 0.84 -7.84
CA CYS A 47 5.08 0.41 -9.04
C CYS A 47 6.59 0.65 -8.94
N LEU A 48 7.17 0.37 -7.78
CA LEU A 48 8.62 0.48 -7.54
C LEU A 48 9.39 -0.68 -8.19
N SER A 49 10.72 -0.59 -8.30
CA SER A 49 11.56 -1.73 -8.73
C SER A 49 11.65 -2.80 -7.65
N ALA A 50 11.96 -4.04 -8.02
CA ALA A 50 12.24 -5.11 -7.08
C ALA A 50 13.35 -4.73 -6.09
N GLU A 51 14.42 -4.09 -6.57
CA GLU A 51 15.52 -3.59 -5.73
C GLU A 51 15.03 -2.64 -4.64
N THR A 52 14.19 -1.66 -5.00
CA THR A 52 13.63 -0.72 -4.02
C THR A 52 12.73 -1.44 -3.02
N ARG A 53 11.93 -2.41 -3.48
CA ARG A 53 11.03 -3.17 -2.62
C ARG A 53 11.79 -4.02 -1.59
N ARG A 54 12.95 -4.58 -1.95
CA ARG A 54 13.79 -5.40 -1.04
C ARG A 54 14.31 -4.65 0.18
N LEU A 55 14.32 -3.31 0.17
CA LEU A 55 14.72 -2.51 1.34
C LEU A 55 13.70 -2.58 2.49
N HIS A 56 12.43 -2.80 2.16
CA HIS A 56 11.33 -2.97 3.12
C HIS A 56 10.39 -4.06 2.58
N PRO A 57 10.84 -5.33 2.57
CA PRO A 57 10.17 -6.39 1.83
C PRO A 57 8.75 -6.66 2.34
N GLU A 58 8.49 -6.38 3.62
CA GLU A 58 7.20 -6.53 4.29
C GLU A 58 6.19 -5.46 3.87
N LYS A 59 6.67 -4.26 3.54
CA LYS A 59 5.84 -3.11 3.18
C LYS A 59 5.20 -3.26 1.81
N TYR A 60 5.90 -3.94 0.89
CA TYR A 60 5.52 -4.03 -0.51
C TYR A 60 4.96 -5.39 -0.87
N VAL A 61 4.06 -5.92 -0.04
CA VAL A 61 3.31 -7.13 -0.32
C VAL A 61 1.89 -6.75 -0.67
N PHE A 62 1.48 -7.07 -1.89
CA PHE A 62 0.12 -6.90 -2.38
C PHE A 62 -0.36 -8.22 -2.97
N THR A 63 -1.52 -8.69 -2.53
CA THR A 63 -2.01 -10.04 -2.83
C THR A 63 -2.43 -10.22 -4.30
N SER A 64 -2.55 -9.15 -5.08
CA SER A 64 -2.90 -9.23 -6.50
C SER A 64 -1.79 -9.69 -7.45
N ASN A 65 -0.53 -9.86 -6.99
CA ASN A 65 0.56 -10.37 -7.84
C ASN A 65 1.65 -11.10 -7.04
N LEU A 66 1.26 -12.21 -6.42
CA LEU A 66 2.04 -12.92 -5.41
C LEU A 66 2.13 -14.42 -5.74
N LEU A 67 3.31 -15.00 -5.53
CA LEU A 67 3.50 -16.44 -5.39
C LEU A 67 3.73 -16.76 -3.91
N VAL A 68 2.96 -17.70 -3.36
CA VAL A 68 3.07 -18.14 -1.96
C VAL A 68 3.08 -19.66 -1.89
N ARG A 69 3.98 -20.22 -1.08
CA ARG A 69 4.04 -21.65 -0.80
C ARG A 69 2.85 -22.06 0.06
N ARG A 70 2.24 -23.20 -0.24
CA ARG A 70 0.98 -23.65 0.39
C ARG A 70 1.07 -23.71 1.92
N ASP A 71 2.10 -24.37 2.44
CA ASP A 71 2.33 -24.53 3.89
C ASP A 71 2.48 -23.19 4.61
N VAL A 72 3.07 -22.19 3.96
CA VAL A 72 3.22 -20.83 4.52
C VAL A 72 1.86 -20.14 4.62
N PHE A 73 1.01 -20.25 3.60
CA PHE A 73 -0.33 -19.68 3.64
C PHE A 73 -1.25 -20.39 4.65
N GLU A 74 -1.12 -21.71 4.79
CA GLU A 74 -1.84 -22.49 5.79
C GLU A 74 -1.39 -22.13 7.22
N ALA A 75 -0.10 -21.85 7.43
CA ALA A 75 0.43 -21.46 8.72
C ALA A 75 0.16 -19.99 9.09
N GLU A 76 0.17 -19.09 8.10
CA GLU A 76 -0.02 -17.65 8.28
C GLU A 76 -1.14 -17.19 7.34
N GLY A 77 -2.40 -17.39 7.75
CA GLY A 77 -3.55 -16.84 7.01
C GLY A 77 -3.71 -15.33 7.21
N PHE A 78 -4.64 -14.73 6.45
CA PHE A 78 -5.09 -13.36 6.72
C PHE A 78 -5.90 -13.30 8.01
N ASP A 79 -5.76 -12.18 8.74
CA ASP A 79 -6.53 -11.97 9.96
C ASP A 79 -7.88 -11.31 9.65
N ALA A 80 -8.96 -12.07 9.84
CA ALA A 80 -10.33 -11.63 9.62
C ALA A 80 -10.78 -10.43 10.50
N SER A 81 -10.01 -10.06 11.53
CA SER A 81 -10.26 -8.82 12.30
C SER A 81 -9.95 -7.54 11.52
N PHE A 82 -9.23 -7.64 10.39
CA PHE A 82 -9.04 -6.57 9.43
C PHE A 82 -10.26 -6.46 8.51
N THR A 83 -11.17 -5.57 8.87
CA THR A 83 -12.40 -5.31 8.12
C THR A 83 -12.31 -4.01 7.32
N GLY A 84 -13.06 -3.88 6.24
CA GLY A 84 -13.06 -2.67 5.41
C GLY A 84 -11.82 -2.60 4.52
N TRP A 85 -11.22 -1.42 4.36
CA TRP A 85 -10.11 -1.25 3.44
C TRP A 85 -8.76 -1.01 4.12
N GLY A 86 -7.73 -1.70 3.62
CA GLY A 86 -6.32 -1.39 3.86
C GLY A 86 -5.69 -2.13 5.04
N TRP A 87 -4.36 -2.19 4.99
CA TRP A 87 -3.45 -2.77 5.99
C TRP A 87 -3.48 -4.28 6.22
N GLU A 88 -4.50 -5.01 5.79
CA GLU A 88 -4.53 -6.48 5.87
C GLU A 88 -3.32 -7.12 5.18
N ASP A 89 -3.16 -6.90 3.87
CA ASP A 89 -2.01 -7.40 3.09
C ASP A 89 -0.66 -7.00 3.70
N THR A 90 -0.56 -5.77 4.19
CA THR A 90 0.66 -5.24 4.79
C THR A 90 0.96 -5.90 6.15
N GLU A 91 -0.06 -6.12 6.98
CA GLU A 91 0.08 -6.85 8.25
C GLU A 91 0.49 -8.30 8.00
N TRP A 92 -0.15 -8.95 7.04
CA TRP A 92 0.21 -10.30 6.61
C TRP A 92 1.66 -10.35 6.11
N GLY A 93 2.06 -9.37 5.29
CA GLY A 93 3.43 -9.19 4.83
C GLY A 93 4.43 -9.02 5.97
N MET A 94 4.07 -8.31 7.05
CA MET A 94 4.92 -8.18 8.26
C MET A 94 5.17 -9.52 8.95
N ARG A 95 4.13 -10.31 9.19
CA ARG A 95 4.26 -11.64 9.83
C ARG A 95 5.09 -12.59 8.96
N VAL A 96 4.75 -12.67 7.68
CA VAL A 96 5.40 -13.60 6.76
C VAL A 96 6.85 -13.20 6.50
N ALA A 97 7.15 -11.91 6.31
CA ALA A 97 8.53 -11.45 6.15
C ALA A 97 9.39 -11.74 7.38
N ALA A 98 8.84 -11.58 8.59
CA ALA A 98 9.56 -11.87 9.83
C ALA A 98 9.87 -13.36 10.01
N ARG A 99 8.97 -14.26 9.57
CA ARG A 99 9.08 -15.71 9.80
C ARG A 99 9.72 -16.48 8.64
N TYR A 100 9.45 -16.06 7.41
CA TYR A 100 9.81 -16.81 6.20
C TYR A 100 10.59 -15.98 5.17
N GLY A 101 10.63 -14.66 5.35
CA GLY A 101 11.14 -13.73 4.33
C GLY A 101 10.16 -13.54 3.17
N VAL A 102 10.39 -12.48 2.39
CA VAL A 102 9.65 -12.18 1.17
C VAL A 102 10.62 -11.79 0.06
N GLY A 103 10.65 -12.58 -1.00
CA GLY A 103 11.38 -12.28 -2.23
C GLY A 103 10.67 -11.24 -3.08
N HIS A 104 11.45 -10.50 -3.87
CA HIS A 104 10.92 -9.51 -4.82
C HIS A 104 11.60 -9.67 -6.17
N ILE A 105 10.79 -9.75 -7.22
CA ILE A 105 11.21 -9.79 -8.63
C ILE A 105 10.45 -8.74 -9.45
N ASP A 106 10.96 -8.40 -10.63
CA ASP A 106 10.25 -7.56 -11.59
C ASP A 106 9.49 -8.45 -12.60
N ASN A 107 8.38 -9.02 -12.12
CA ASN A 107 7.40 -9.74 -12.93
C ASN A 107 6.03 -9.07 -12.76
N THR A 108 5.95 -7.82 -13.22
CA THR A 108 4.88 -6.91 -12.82
C THR A 108 3.53 -7.25 -13.45
N ALA A 109 2.47 -7.25 -12.65
CA ALA A 109 1.10 -7.16 -13.14
C ALA A 109 0.68 -5.69 -13.32
N THR A 110 -0.25 -5.38 -14.22
CA THR A 110 -0.75 -4.00 -14.35
C THR A 110 -1.72 -3.67 -13.20
N HIS A 111 -1.53 -2.52 -12.54
CA HIS A 111 -2.45 -2.00 -11.54
C HIS A 111 -3.73 -1.46 -12.20
N MET A 112 -4.68 -2.34 -12.49
CA MET A 112 -5.98 -1.96 -13.09
C MET A 112 -6.94 -1.30 -12.10
N GLY A 113 -6.77 -1.51 -10.79
CA GLY A 113 -7.64 -0.99 -9.73
C GLY A 113 -7.44 0.49 -9.37
N LEU A 114 -7.17 1.36 -10.34
CA LEU A 114 -7.07 2.79 -10.08
C LEU A 114 -8.43 3.37 -9.67
N ASP A 115 -8.40 4.39 -8.82
CA ASP A 115 -9.55 4.93 -8.11
C ASP A 115 -9.58 6.44 -8.31
N THR A 116 -10.78 7.02 -8.23
CA THR A 116 -10.91 8.48 -8.16
C THR A 116 -10.43 8.99 -6.80
N PRO A 117 -10.06 10.28 -6.67
CA PRO A 117 -9.70 10.88 -5.38
C PRO A 117 -10.77 10.70 -4.30
N GLU A 118 -12.05 10.74 -4.68
CA GLU A 118 -13.18 10.54 -3.77
C GLU A 118 -13.19 9.12 -3.22
N THR A 119 -12.98 8.12 -4.08
CA THR A 119 -12.91 6.71 -3.67
C THR A 119 -11.69 6.44 -2.80
N LEU A 120 -10.52 7.01 -3.13
CA LEU A 120 -9.33 6.93 -2.29
C LEU A 120 -9.54 7.57 -0.91
N ALA A 121 -10.17 8.73 -0.83
CA ALA A 121 -10.45 9.39 0.44
C ALA A 121 -11.37 8.52 1.32
N ARG A 122 -12.42 7.91 0.75
CA ARG A 122 -13.30 6.97 1.48
C ARG A 122 -12.54 5.73 1.95
N LYS A 123 -11.67 5.16 1.11
CA LYS A 123 -10.80 4.05 1.48
C LYS A 123 -9.87 4.42 2.65
N TYR A 124 -9.29 5.62 2.63
CA TYR A 124 -8.43 6.09 3.72
C TYR A 124 -9.19 6.28 5.03
N GLU A 125 -10.43 6.75 4.98
CA GLU A 125 -11.32 6.84 6.15
C GLU A 125 -11.57 5.46 6.78
N GLN A 126 -11.79 4.43 5.96
CA GLN A 126 -11.97 3.05 6.44
C GLN A 126 -10.68 2.45 7.02
N SER A 127 -9.51 2.88 6.56
CA SER A 127 -8.23 2.29 6.97
C SER A 127 -7.75 2.65 8.39
N VAL A 128 -8.38 3.61 9.07
CA VAL A 128 -7.91 4.11 10.38
C VAL A 128 -7.92 3.01 11.44
N GLY A 129 -8.99 2.21 11.50
CA GLY A 129 -9.10 1.11 12.46
C GLY A 129 -8.03 0.04 12.24
N ASN A 130 -7.79 -0.32 10.97
CA ASN A 130 -6.76 -1.30 10.62
C ASN A 130 -5.35 -0.77 10.86
N PHE A 131 -5.13 0.54 10.69
CA PHE A 131 -3.85 1.15 11.05
C PHE A 131 -3.58 1.06 12.55
N ALA A 132 -4.59 1.32 13.40
CA ALA A 132 -4.47 1.17 14.85
C ALA A 132 -4.10 -0.27 15.25
N ARG A 133 -4.72 -1.27 14.61
CA ARG A 133 -4.39 -2.70 14.81
C ARG A 133 -2.94 -3.01 14.44
N VAL A 134 -2.48 -2.49 13.30
CA VAL A 134 -1.10 -2.66 12.84
C VAL A 134 -0.10 -2.01 13.80
N ILE A 135 -0.38 -0.82 14.33
CA ILE A 135 0.47 -0.20 15.37
C ILE A 135 0.53 -1.09 16.61
N ALA A 136 -0.61 -1.54 17.12
CA ALA A 136 -0.67 -2.33 18.34
C ALA A 136 0.13 -3.65 18.27
N ARG A 137 0.31 -4.21 17.06
CA ARG A 137 1.00 -5.49 16.84
C ARG A 137 2.43 -5.34 16.33
N HIS A 138 2.69 -4.30 15.53
CA HIS A 138 3.90 -4.18 14.72
C HIS A 138 4.53 -2.77 14.80
N GLU A 139 4.39 -2.07 15.94
CA GLU A 139 4.88 -0.68 16.11
C GLU A 139 6.35 -0.51 15.71
N ALA A 140 7.22 -1.46 16.06
CA ALA A 140 8.64 -1.42 15.72
C ALA A 140 8.92 -1.34 14.21
N VAL A 141 8.07 -1.97 13.39
CA VAL A 141 8.14 -1.91 11.92
C VAL A 141 7.48 -0.61 11.43
N VAL A 142 6.26 -0.35 11.88
CA VAL A 142 5.40 0.71 11.33
C VAL A 142 5.91 2.12 11.68
N SER A 143 6.58 2.27 12.82
CA SER A 143 7.19 3.54 13.24
C SER A 143 8.26 4.06 12.26
N GLN A 144 8.81 3.18 11.43
CA GLN A 144 9.78 3.53 10.40
C GLN A 144 9.12 4.18 9.18
N TYR A 145 7.82 3.94 8.97
CA TYR A 145 7.11 4.37 7.77
C TYR A 145 6.83 5.88 7.75
N PRO A 146 6.95 6.53 6.57
CA PRO A 146 6.66 7.96 6.43
C PRO A 146 5.26 8.36 6.89
N SER A 147 4.25 7.50 6.68
CA SER A 147 2.87 7.76 7.10
C SER A 147 2.71 7.82 8.62
N TYR A 148 3.39 6.95 9.36
CA TYR A 148 3.39 6.98 10.83
C TYR A 148 4.09 8.24 11.34
N LYS A 149 5.30 8.53 10.84
CA LYS A 149 6.07 9.72 11.21
C LYS A 149 5.29 11.02 10.94
N ALA A 150 4.66 11.13 9.77
CA ALA A 150 3.80 12.26 9.43
C ALA A 150 2.58 12.36 10.36
N ALA A 151 1.92 11.23 10.67
CA ALA A 151 0.79 11.21 11.59
C ALA A 151 1.19 11.67 13.01
N LYS A 152 2.35 11.23 13.53
CA LYS A 152 2.88 11.68 14.84
C LYS A 152 3.13 13.18 14.87
N LEU A 153 3.65 13.75 13.78
CA LEU A 153 3.86 15.19 13.67
C LEU A 153 2.53 15.94 13.63
N LEU A 154 1.58 15.47 12.81
CA LEU A 154 0.25 16.08 12.67
C LEU A 154 -0.55 16.03 13.96
N LYS A 155 -0.40 14.99 14.79
CA LYS A 155 -1.05 14.89 16.10
C LYS A 155 -0.77 16.10 17.01
N ARG A 156 0.36 16.81 16.80
CA ARG A 156 0.73 18.02 17.56
C ARG A 156 0.08 19.30 17.04
N VAL A 157 -0.57 19.26 15.87
CA VAL A 157 -1.19 20.43 15.25
C VAL A 157 -2.53 20.71 15.94
N PRO A 158 -2.72 21.91 16.56
CA PRO A 158 -3.99 22.26 17.17
C PRO A 158 -5.08 22.33 16.11
N LEU A 159 -6.31 21.97 16.49
CA LEU A 159 -7.48 22.01 15.61
C LEU A 159 -7.34 21.16 14.33
N LEU A 160 -6.51 20.11 14.33
CA LEU A 160 -6.35 19.21 13.17
C LEU A 160 -7.70 18.67 12.66
N GLY A 161 -8.66 18.42 13.56
CA GLY A 161 -10.02 17.99 13.19
C GLY A 161 -10.76 18.99 12.29
N VAL A 162 -10.49 20.29 12.43
CA VAL A 162 -11.05 21.38 11.61
C VAL A 162 -10.26 21.56 10.30
N VAL A 163 -8.94 21.40 10.35
CA VAL A 163 -8.07 21.53 9.17
C VAL A 163 -8.23 20.34 8.22
N ARG A 164 -8.47 19.14 8.74
CA ARG A 164 -8.54 17.89 7.97
C ARG A 164 -9.57 17.92 6.83
N PRO A 165 -10.83 18.39 7.01
CA PRO A 165 -11.77 18.61 5.92
C PRO A 165 -11.26 19.55 4.82
N LEU A 166 -10.49 20.58 5.16
CA LEU A 166 -9.90 21.49 4.17
C LEU A 166 -8.85 20.77 3.31
N ILE A 167 -7.99 19.95 3.94
CA ILE A 167 -7.01 19.11 3.24
C ILE A 167 -7.73 18.15 2.27
N LYS A 168 -8.83 17.52 2.72
CA LYS A 168 -9.68 16.70 1.85
C LYS A 168 -10.22 17.52 0.67
N GLY A 169 -10.77 18.71 0.92
CA GLY A 169 -11.28 19.60 -0.11
C GLY A 169 -10.25 19.92 -1.20
N VAL A 170 -9.01 20.24 -0.82
CA VAL A 170 -7.90 20.47 -1.78
C VAL A 170 -7.60 19.21 -2.59
N SER A 171 -7.59 18.03 -1.96
CA SER A 171 -7.32 16.77 -2.66
C SER A 171 -8.37 16.41 -3.72
N LEU A 172 -9.64 16.77 -3.47
CA LEU A 172 -10.77 16.50 -4.36
C LEU A 172 -10.96 17.58 -5.42
N SER A 173 -10.51 18.81 -5.17
CA SER A 173 -10.73 19.95 -6.07
C SER A 173 -10.11 19.73 -7.47
N PRO A 174 -10.92 19.76 -8.55
CA PRO A 174 -10.40 19.67 -9.91
C PRO A 174 -9.60 20.92 -10.34
N LEU A 175 -9.75 22.03 -9.63
CA LEU A 175 -9.03 23.29 -9.90
C LEU A 175 -7.58 23.26 -9.36
N ALA A 176 -7.30 22.39 -8.38
CA ALA A 176 -5.96 22.29 -7.82
C ALA A 176 -5.01 21.51 -8.76
N PRO A 177 -3.72 21.88 -8.84
CA PRO A 177 -2.74 21.13 -9.62
C PRO A 177 -2.63 19.67 -9.19
N LEU A 178 -2.39 18.76 -10.14
CA LEU A 178 -2.32 17.32 -9.90
C LEU A 178 -1.39 16.92 -8.73
N LYS A 179 -0.17 17.48 -8.72
CA LYS A 179 0.81 17.24 -7.65
C LYS A 179 0.32 17.68 -6.28
N LEU A 180 -0.36 18.83 -6.22
CA LEU A 180 -0.94 19.34 -4.97
C LEU A 180 -2.07 18.44 -4.49
N ARG A 181 -2.94 17.97 -5.39
CA ARG A 181 -4.04 17.05 -5.05
C ARG A 181 -3.52 15.74 -4.46
N ALA A 182 -2.51 15.13 -5.07
CA ALA A 182 -1.91 13.89 -4.58
C ALA A 182 -1.18 14.08 -3.25
N PHE A 183 -0.45 15.18 -3.09
CA PHE A 183 0.16 15.54 -1.82
C PHE A 183 -0.90 15.73 -0.73
N ALA A 184 -1.96 16.50 -1.02
CA ALA A 184 -3.07 16.72 -0.10
C ALA A 184 -3.76 15.41 0.28
N LEU A 185 -3.92 14.45 -0.65
CA LEU A 185 -4.52 13.15 -0.36
C LEU A 185 -3.64 12.30 0.55
N ARG A 186 -2.31 12.32 0.36
CA ARG A 186 -1.33 11.69 1.27
C ARG A 186 -1.35 12.33 2.66
N LEU A 187 -1.43 13.66 2.70
CA LEU A 187 -1.51 14.42 3.95
C LEU A 187 -2.83 14.15 4.67
N TYR A 188 -3.95 14.05 3.94
CA TYR A 188 -5.26 13.69 4.47
C TYR A 188 -5.23 12.32 5.13
N ARG A 189 -4.61 11.32 4.48
CA ARG A 189 -4.39 9.98 5.05
C ARG A 189 -3.60 10.06 6.37
N ALA A 190 -2.49 10.79 6.39
CA ALA A 190 -1.68 10.97 7.61
C ALA A 190 -2.45 11.70 8.72
N ALA A 191 -3.28 12.70 8.37
CA ALA A 191 -4.14 13.41 9.31
C ALA A 191 -5.24 12.52 9.90
N LEU A 192 -5.78 11.58 9.12
CA LEU A 192 -6.69 10.55 9.64
C LEU A 192 -5.97 9.62 10.63
N TYR A 193 -4.75 9.21 10.29
CA TYR A 193 -3.94 8.35 11.15
C TYR A 193 -3.46 9.02 12.44
N ALA A 194 -3.35 10.35 12.46
CA ALA A 194 -3.01 11.11 13.67
C ALA A 194 -3.95 10.83 14.87
N GLN A 195 -5.15 10.29 14.61
CA GLN A 195 -6.13 9.90 15.62
C GLN A 195 -5.73 8.65 16.42
N VAL A 196 -4.84 7.81 15.87
CA VAL A 196 -4.54 6.46 16.41
C VAL A 196 -3.04 6.21 16.64
N VAL A 197 -2.18 7.22 16.44
CA VAL A 197 -0.72 7.19 16.71
C VAL A 197 -0.35 7.96 17.98
#